data_AF-A0A967T308-F1
#
_entry.id   AF-A0A967T308-F1
#
_cell.length_a   1.000
_cell.length_b   1.000
_cell.length_c   1.000
_cell.angle_alpha   90.00
_cell.angle_beta   90.00
_cell.angle_gamma   90.00
#
_symmetry.space_group_name_H-M   'P 1'
#
loop_
_entity.id
_entity.type
_entity.pdbx_description
1 polymer ?
#
loop_
_entity_poly.entity_id
_entity_poly.type
_entity_poly.pdbx_seq_one_letter_code
_entity_poly.pdbx_strand_id
1 'polypeptide(L)'
;MQVTNYSFEHLPFSKLFKAYTQHFDEVSEFFETSPFDLNAISQKVEEFNFEGDRKQTASILSALNKEFNAHDEAIRNIERLEKENALVVVTGQQLGVYGGPLYTVFKTIST
;
A
#
# COMPACT_ATOMS: atom_id res chain seq x y z
N MET A 1 7.23 24.45 -4.92
CA MET A 1 7.88 23.60 -3.91
C MET A 1 8.97 22.81 -4.63
N GLN A 2 10.23 22.86 -4.19
CA GLN A 2 11.30 22.02 -4.72
C GLN A 2 11.40 20.77 -3.85
N VAL A 3 11.40 19.59 -4.47
CA VAL A 3 11.62 18.31 -3.80
C VAL A 3 13.03 17.84 -4.14
N THR A 4 13.80 17.46 -3.13
CA THR A 4 15.16 16.93 -3.29
C THR A 4 15.23 15.53 -2.67
N ASN A 5 15.91 14.61 -3.35
CA ASN A 5 16.10 13.25 -2.85
C ASN A 5 17.35 13.17 -1.97
N TYR A 6 17.26 12.40 -0.89
CA TYR A 6 18.38 12.12 0.00
C TYR A 6 18.44 10.62 0.28
N SER A 7 19.63 10.02 0.18
CA SER A 7 19.79 8.57 0.36
C SER A 7 19.52 8.16 1.81
N PHE A 8 18.79 7.06 1.99
CA PHE A 8 18.55 6.44 3.29
C PHE A 8 19.83 5.88 3.93
N GLU A 9 20.89 5.63 3.14
CA GLU A 9 22.19 5.15 3.66
C GLU A 9 22.80 6.13 4.66
N HIS A 10 22.63 7.43 4.42
CA HIS A 10 23.18 8.50 5.24
C HIS A 10 22.33 8.83 6.47
N LEU A 11 21.15 8.22 6.61
CA LEU A 11 20.23 8.46 7.72
C LEU A 11 20.41 7.41 8.82
N PRO A 12 20.05 7.70 10.08
CA PRO A 12 20.28 6.80 11.23
C PRO A 12 19.26 5.65 11.30
N PHE A 13 18.93 5.02 10.18
CA PHE A 13 18.07 3.85 10.12
C PHE A 13 18.79 2.56 10.52
N SER A 14 18.01 1.55 10.91
CA SER A 14 18.55 0.24 11.27
C SER A 14 19.25 -0.43 10.10
N LYS A 15 20.18 -1.35 10.41
CA LYS A 15 20.86 -2.16 9.38
C LYS A 15 19.86 -2.91 8.50
N LEU A 16 18.83 -3.49 9.10
CA LEU A 16 17.77 -4.22 8.38
C LEU A 16 17.03 -3.31 7.39
N PHE A 17 16.67 -2.08 7.80
CA PHE A 17 15.99 -1.14 6.91
C PHE A 17 16.87 -0.74 5.72
N LYS A 18 18.16 -0.48 5.98
CA LYS A 18 19.12 -0.15 4.91
C LYS A 18 19.34 -1.33 3.97
N ALA A 19 19.47 -2.55 4.51
CA ALA A 19 19.55 -3.77 3.70
C ALA A 19 18.31 -3.93 2.82
N TYR A 20 17.11 -3.82 3.38
CA TYR A 20 15.87 -3.88 2.59
C TYR A 20 15.80 -2.81 1.49
N THR A 21 16.24 -1.58 1.76
CA THR A 21 16.08 -0.46 0.81
C THR A 21 17.21 -0.32 -0.20
N GLN A 22 18.40 -0.87 0.04
CA GLN A 22 19.61 -0.66 -0.79
C GLN A 22 20.34 -1.96 -1.16
N HIS A 23 20.21 -3.03 -0.38
CA HIS A 23 20.90 -4.31 -0.55
C HIS A 23 19.91 -5.47 -0.41
N PHE A 24 18.80 -5.42 -1.16
CA PHE A 24 17.67 -6.31 -0.97
C PHE A 24 18.04 -7.80 -1.07
N ASP A 25 19.05 -8.15 -1.86
CA ASP A 25 19.56 -9.51 -1.98
C ASP A 25 19.93 -10.14 -0.62
N GLU A 26 20.43 -9.33 0.33
CA GLU A 26 20.79 -9.78 1.69
C GLU A 26 19.59 -10.21 2.54
N VAL A 27 18.39 -9.76 2.19
CA VAL A 27 17.15 -10.05 2.93
C VAL A 27 16.11 -10.76 2.06
N SER A 28 16.44 -11.05 0.81
CA SER A 28 15.51 -11.55 -0.21
C SER A 28 14.81 -12.84 0.20
N GLU A 29 15.49 -13.72 0.95
CA GLU A 29 14.93 -14.98 1.45
C GLU A 29 13.72 -14.80 2.40
N PHE A 30 13.57 -13.62 3.01
CA PHE A 30 12.48 -13.31 3.92
C PHE A 30 11.24 -12.73 3.21
N PHE A 31 11.31 -12.51 1.90
CA PHE A 31 10.25 -11.90 1.11
C PHE A 31 9.91 -12.76 -0.11
N GLU A 32 8.62 -12.94 -0.37
CA GLU A 32 8.17 -13.74 -1.52
C GLU A 32 8.52 -13.09 -2.87
N THR A 33 8.62 -11.76 -2.92
CA THR A 33 8.84 -11.01 -4.16
C THR A 33 9.67 -9.77 -3.89
N SER A 34 10.63 -9.49 -4.78
CA SER A 34 11.41 -8.27 -4.71
C SER A 34 10.53 -7.06 -5.03
N PRO A 35 10.45 -6.04 -4.15
CA PRO A 35 9.70 -4.82 -4.42
C PRO A 35 10.40 -3.92 -5.46
N PHE A 36 11.64 -4.25 -5.86
CA PHE A 36 12.44 -3.49 -6.82
C PHE A 36 12.50 -4.15 -8.20
N ASP A 37 11.87 -5.31 -8.37
CA ASP A 37 11.77 -6.01 -9.66
C ASP A 37 10.32 -5.95 -10.17
N LEU A 38 10.08 -5.04 -11.12
CA LEU A 38 8.76 -4.87 -11.72
C LEU A 38 8.28 -6.09 -12.50
N ASN A 39 9.19 -6.90 -13.06
CA ASN A 39 8.79 -8.12 -13.78
C ASN A 39 8.32 -9.17 -12.79
N ALA A 40 9.04 -9.35 -11.67
CA ALA A 40 8.62 -10.26 -10.61
C ALA A 40 7.27 -9.86 -10.01
N ILE A 41 7.05 -8.55 -9.77
CA ILE A 41 5.75 -8.04 -9.30
C ILE A 41 4.65 -8.32 -10.33
N SER A 42 4.90 -8.06 -11.62
CA SER A 42 3.91 -8.28 -12.69
C SER A 42 3.54 -9.76 -12.79
N GLN A 43 4.53 -10.65 -12.70
CA GLN A 43 4.28 -12.09 -12.68
C GLN A 43 3.42 -12.50 -11.47
N LYS A 44 3.69 -11.95 -10.27
CA LYS A 44 2.83 -12.21 -9.11
C LYS A 44 1.43 -11.69 -9.26
N VAL A 45 1.24 -10.56 -9.94
CA VAL A 45 -0.09 -10.06 -10.27
C VAL A 45 -0.84 -11.03 -11.19
N GLU A 46 -0.17 -11.62 -12.19
CA GLU A 46 -0.77 -12.62 -13.08
C GLU A 46 -1.13 -13.92 -12.36
N GLU A 47 -0.33 -14.33 -11.37
CA GLU A 47 -0.55 -15.52 -10.55
C GLU A 47 -1.60 -15.30 -9.43
N PHE A 48 -1.88 -14.03 -9.09
CA PHE A 48 -2.76 -13.69 -7.97
C PHE A 48 -4.22 -14.02 -8.26
N ASN A 49 -4.81 -14.85 -7.40
CA ASN A 49 -6.22 -15.18 -7.42
C ASN A 49 -6.88 -14.72 -6.11
N PHE A 50 -7.91 -13.88 -6.23
CA PHE A 50 -8.66 -13.41 -5.07
C PHE A 50 -9.65 -14.48 -4.60
N GLU A 51 -9.47 -15.00 -3.39
CA GLU A 51 -10.30 -16.08 -2.83
C GLU A 51 -11.58 -15.59 -2.12
N GLY A 52 -11.84 -14.27 -2.10
CA GLY A 52 -12.98 -13.68 -1.38
C GLY A 52 -14.15 -13.27 -2.26
N ASP A 53 -15.20 -12.72 -1.62
CA ASP A 53 -16.33 -12.10 -2.32
C ASP A 53 -16.09 -10.60 -2.50
N ARG A 54 -15.79 -10.22 -3.75
CA ARG A 54 -15.54 -8.82 -4.14
C ARG A 54 -16.76 -7.94 -3.95
N LYS A 55 -17.96 -8.45 -4.27
CA LYS A 55 -19.22 -7.69 -4.15
C LYS A 55 -19.59 -7.47 -2.70
N GLN A 56 -19.45 -8.50 -1.87
CA GLN A 56 -19.66 -8.37 -0.42
C GLN A 56 -18.67 -7.36 0.18
N THR A 57 -17.39 -7.45 -0.21
CA THR A 57 -16.36 -6.51 0.26
C THR A 57 -16.69 -5.07 -0.15
N ALA A 58 -17.01 -4.83 -1.42
CA ALA A 58 -17.38 -3.51 -1.91
C ALA A 58 -18.64 -2.96 -1.22
N SER A 59 -19.65 -3.82 -0.99
CA SER A 59 -20.88 -3.45 -0.29
C SER A 59 -20.61 -2.99 1.15
N ILE A 60 -19.83 -3.76 1.92
CA ILE A 60 -19.46 -3.41 3.31
C ILE A 60 -18.68 -2.11 3.36
N LEU A 61 -17.67 -1.95 2.48
CA LEU A 61 -16.87 -0.74 2.42
C LEU A 61 -17.70 0.48 2.01
N SER A 62 -18.61 0.34 1.05
CA SER A 62 -19.50 1.41 0.59
C SER A 62 -20.43 1.86 1.70
N ALA A 63 -21.04 0.92 2.44
CA ALA A 63 -21.90 1.22 3.57
C ALA A 63 -21.15 2.01 4.65
N LEU A 64 -19.99 1.52 5.07
CA LEU A 64 -19.14 2.19 6.06
C LEU A 64 -18.75 3.60 5.62
N ASN A 65 -18.24 3.76 4.39
CA ASN A 65 -17.76 5.06 3.90
C ASN A 65 -18.89 6.08 3.73
N LYS A 66 -20.10 5.65 3.41
CA LYS A 66 -21.29 6.53 3.36
C LYS A 66 -21.66 7.07 4.73
N GLU A 67 -21.55 6.27 5.80
CA GLU A 67 -21.78 6.75 7.17
C GLU A 67 -20.82 7.88 7.57
N PHE A 68 -19.60 7.88 7.03
CA PHE A 68 -18.60 8.92 7.25
C PHE A 68 -18.63 10.07 6.23
N ASN A 69 -19.65 10.14 5.37
CA ASN A 69 -19.75 11.13 4.29
C ASN A 69 -18.47 11.19 3.42
N ALA A 70 -17.92 10.01 3.08
CA ALA A 70 -16.74 9.93 2.24
C ALA A 70 -16.97 10.60 0.87
N HIS A 71 -15.90 11.15 0.30
CA HIS A 71 -15.94 11.77 -1.02
C HIS A 71 -16.32 10.74 -2.10
N ASP A 72 -17.04 11.18 -3.13
CA ASP A 72 -17.49 10.33 -4.24
C ASP A 72 -16.35 9.54 -4.94
N GLU A 73 -15.11 10.04 -4.92
CA GLU A 73 -13.96 9.31 -5.47
C GLU A 73 -13.63 8.06 -4.68
N ALA A 74 -13.78 8.10 -3.34
CA ALA A 74 -13.61 6.93 -2.50
C ALA A 74 -14.68 5.88 -2.83
N ILE A 75 -15.93 6.31 -3.04
CA ILE A 75 -17.03 5.42 -3.44
C ILE A 75 -16.77 4.80 -4.82
N ARG A 76 -16.35 5.59 -5.81
CA ARG A 76 -15.95 5.09 -7.14
C ARG A 76 -14.81 4.08 -7.06
N ASN A 77 -13.83 4.31 -6.20
CA ASN A 77 -12.73 3.37 -5.98
C ASN A 77 -13.19 2.06 -5.34
N ILE A 78 -14.17 2.11 -4.42
CA ILE A 78 -14.79 0.92 -3.84
C ILE A 78 -15.56 0.12 -4.91
N GLU A 79 -16.33 0.78 -5.77
CA GLU A 79 -17.05 0.12 -6.87
C GLU A 79 -16.09 -0.59 -7.84
N ARG A 80 -14.88 -0.06 -8.06
CA ARG A 80 -13.87 -0.71 -8.89
C ARG A 80 -13.43 -2.07 -8.33
N LEU A 81 -13.54 -2.32 -7.02
CA LEU A 81 -13.15 -3.58 -6.39
C LEU A 81 -13.95 -4.78 -6.89
N GLU A 82 -15.17 -4.54 -7.40
CA GLU A 82 -16.04 -5.58 -7.94
C GLU A 82 -15.50 -6.19 -9.24
N LYS A 83 -14.59 -5.50 -9.94
CA LYS A 83 -13.97 -6.02 -11.17
C LYS A 83 -13.03 -7.18 -10.83
N GLU A 84 -13.07 -8.23 -11.65
CA GLU A 84 -12.25 -9.44 -11.44
C GLU A 84 -10.75 -9.14 -11.43
N ASN A 85 -10.30 -8.21 -12.28
CA ASN A 85 -8.91 -7.78 -12.39
C ASN A 85 -8.55 -6.62 -11.46
N ALA A 86 -9.41 -6.26 -10.49
CA ALA A 86 -9.08 -5.21 -9.54
C ALA A 86 -8.06 -5.69 -8.52
N LEU A 87 -7.01 -4.87 -8.36
CA LEU A 87 -5.94 -5.01 -7.37
C LEU A 87 -5.88 -3.75 -6.52
N VAL A 88 -5.34 -3.90 -5.31
CA VAL A 88 -5.22 -2.82 -4.34
C VAL A 88 -3.82 -2.81 -3.73
N VAL A 89 -3.29 -1.62 -3.51
CA VAL A 89 -2.15 -1.43 -2.60
C VAL A 89 -2.73 -1.22 -1.21
N VAL A 90 -2.39 -2.09 -0.27
CA VAL A 90 -2.91 -2.05 1.10
C VAL A 90 -1.80 -1.61 2.04
N THR A 91 -2.12 -0.65 2.89
CA THR A 91 -1.28 -0.21 4.00
C THR A 91 -2.13 0.03 5.23
N GLY A 92 -1.50 0.21 6.38
CA GLY A 92 -2.19 0.43 7.64
C GLY A 92 -1.45 1.39 8.55
N GLN A 93 -2.23 2.04 9.43
CA GLN A 93 -1.71 2.86 10.51
C GLN A 93 -2.68 2.86 11.70
N GLN A 94 -2.15 2.91 12.92
CA GLN A 94 -2.98 3.09 14.12
C GLN A 94 -3.66 4.46 14.10
N LEU A 95 -4.89 4.52 14.62
CA LEU A 95 -5.64 5.77 14.79
C LEU A 95 -4.99 6.62 15.89
N GLY A 96 -4.23 7.64 15.47
CA GLY A 96 -3.65 8.63 16.38
C GLY A 96 -4.59 9.82 16.59
N VAL A 97 -4.61 10.38 17.80
CA VAL A 97 -5.34 11.63 18.08
C VAL A 97 -4.88 12.72 17.10
N TYR A 98 -5.82 13.45 16.52
CA TYR A 98 -5.57 14.48 15.49
C TYR A 98 -4.83 13.98 14.24
N GLY A 99 -4.99 12.69 13.87
CA GLY A 99 -4.34 12.09 12.69
C GLY A 99 -2.96 11.47 12.99
N GLY A 100 -2.48 11.59 14.23
CA GLY A 100 -1.23 10.99 14.66
C GLY A 100 0.01 11.67 14.05
N PRO A 101 1.13 10.94 13.94
CA PRO A 101 2.36 11.48 13.41
C PRO A 101 2.25 11.85 11.92
N LEU A 102 3.08 12.79 11.47
CA LEU A 102 3.10 13.25 10.07
C LEU A 102 3.29 12.12 9.04
N TYR A 103 3.99 11.04 9.42
CA TYR A 103 4.18 9.91 8.51
C TYR A 103 2.86 9.21 8.13
N THR A 104 1.78 9.37 8.90
CA THR A 104 0.44 8.90 8.50
C THR A 104 0.01 9.58 7.20
N VAL A 105 0.16 10.90 7.12
CA VAL A 105 -0.18 11.68 5.91
C VAL A 105 0.74 11.31 4.75
N PHE A 106 2.05 11.20 4.99
CA PHE A 106 3.00 10.81 3.95
C PHE A 106 2.73 9.40 3.42
N LYS A 107 2.34 8.46 4.29
CA LYS A 107 1.95 7.11 3.90
C LYS A 107 0.69 7.12 3.04
N THR A 108 -0.33 7.91 3.40
CA THR A 108 -1.55 8.06 2.59
C THR A 108 -1.27 8.65 1.20
N ILE A 109 -0.33 9.59 1.08
CA ILE A 109 0.03 10.18 -0.22
C ILE A 109 0.84 9.21 -1.09
N SER A 110 1.65 8.36 -0.47
CA SER A 110 2.57 7.45 -1.17
C SER A 110 1.95 6.09 -1.52
N THR A 111 0.68 5.86 -1.13
CA THR A 111 -0.07 4.62 -1.37
C THR A 111 -1.14 4.90 -2.43
#